data_AF-A0A2S0U5S0-F1
#
_entry.id   AF-A0A2S0U5S0-F1
#
_cell.length_a   1.000
_cell.length_b   1.000
_cell.length_c   1.000
_cell.angle_alpha   90.00
_cell.angle_beta   90.00
_cell.angle_gamma   90.00
#
_symmetry.space_group_name_H-M   'P 1'
#
loop_
_entity.id
_entity.type
_entity.pdbx_description
1 polymer ?
#
loop_
_entity_poly.entity_id
_entity_poly.type
_entity_poly.pdbx_seq_one_letter_code
_entity_poly.pdbx_strand_id
1 'polypeptide(L)'
;MFNEKVRAVLGARALFDDNDPRIEQKWTELIDLLSKNEDLTLGFLKECSKTELSYLSEVFEDVAYNLQSKRYIELLYQLDKRYPDLELKSHIQIAEDYMG
;
A
#
# COMPACT_ATOMS: atom_id res chain seq x y z
N MET A 1 -2.37 2.29 17.76
CA MET A 1 -3.67 1.84 17.24
C MET A 1 -3.73 1.75 15.72
N PHE A 2 -3.44 2.79 14.92
CA PHE A 2 -3.51 2.69 13.44
C PHE A 2 -2.58 1.61 12.87
N ASN A 3 -1.26 1.71 13.14
CA ASN A 3 -0.25 0.77 12.63
C ASN A 3 -0.56 -0.68 13.03
N GLU A 4 -1.06 -0.90 14.26
CA GLU A 4 -1.45 -2.22 14.75
C GLU A 4 -2.63 -2.80 13.98
N LYS A 5 -3.64 -1.97 13.66
CA LYS A 5 -4.79 -2.39 12.84
C LYS A 5 -4.35 -2.77 11.43
N VAL A 6 -3.53 -1.94 10.79
CA VAL A 6 -3.03 -2.24 9.44
C VAL A 6 -2.22 -3.53 9.44
N ARG A 7 -1.30 -3.72 10.41
CA ARG A 7 -0.52 -4.96 10.54
C ARG A 7 -1.38 -6.18 10.85
N ALA A 8 -2.48 -6.04 11.59
CA ALA A 8 -3.39 -7.15 11.85
C ALA A 8 -4.08 -7.63 10.56
N VAL A 9 -4.55 -6.69 9.72
CA VAL A 9 -5.16 -7.04 8.42
C VAL A 9 -4.11 -7.61 7.47
N LEU A 10 -2.92 -7.01 7.42
CA LEU A 10 -1.81 -7.47 6.58
C LEU A 10 -1.33 -8.87 6.99
N GLY A 11 -1.23 -9.12 8.30
CA GLY A 11 -0.89 -10.44 8.83
C GLY A 11 -1.93 -11.49 8.47
N ALA A 12 -3.22 -11.13 8.48
CA ALA A 12 -4.27 -12.04 8.01
C ALA A 12 -4.19 -12.29 6.50
N ARG A 13 -3.88 -11.27 5.68
CA ARG A 13 -3.63 -11.42 4.23
C ARG A 13 -2.48 -12.40 3.95
N ALA A 14 -1.41 -12.33 4.71
CA ALA A 14 -0.24 -13.19 4.55
C ALA A 14 -0.49 -14.69 4.86
N LEU A 15 -1.63 -15.04 5.46
CA LEU A 15 -2.04 -16.42 5.72
C LEU A 15 -2.75 -17.09 4.53
N PHE A 16 -3.14 -16.31 3.53
CA PHE A 16 -3.88 -16.79 2.36
C PHE A 16 -2.97 -16.96 1.15
N ASP A 17 -3.21 -18.02 0.37
CA ASP A 17 -2.62 -18.21 -0.95
C ASP A 17 -3.21 -17.19 -1.92
N ASP A 18 -2.44 -16.73 -2.92
CA ASP A 18 -2.86 -15.67 -3.85
C ASP A 18 -4.15 -15.98 -4.63
N ASN A 19 -4.55 -17.24 -4.74
CA ASN A 19 -5.82 -17.65 -5.37
C ASN A 19 -7.02 -17.69 -4.41
N ASP A 20 -6.83 -17.34 -3.14
CA ASP A 20 -7.88 -17.38 -2.14
C ASP A 20 -8.82 -16.17 -2.30
N PRO A 21 -10.12 -16.39 -2.55
CA PRO A 21 -11.08 -15.31 -2.76
C PRO A 21 -11.24 -14.40 -1.52
N ARG A 22 -10.81 -14.84 -0.33
CA ARG A 22 -10.86 -14.02 0.89
C ARG A 22 -9.84 -12.88 0.89
N ILE A 23 -8.87 -12.91 -0.02
CA ILE A 23 -7.88 -11.84 -0.18
C ILE A 23 -8.54 -10.54 -0.59
N GLU A 24 -9.54 -10.57 -1.47
CA GLU A 24 -10.25 -9.36 -1.93
C GLU A 24 -10.85 -8.57 -0.75
N GLN A 25 -11.37 -9.28 0.25
CA GLN A 25 -11.87 -8.64 1.48
C GLN A 25 -10.73 -7.97 2.25
N LYS A 26 -9.55 -8.59 2.31
CA LYS A 26 -8.39 -8.01 3.00
C LYS A 26 -7.81 -6.82 2.25
N TRP A 27 -7.78 -6.85 0.93
CA TRP A 27 -7.45 -5.67 0.12
C TRP A 27 -8.42 -4.53 0.39
N THR A 28 -9.72 -4.79 0.37
CA THR A 28 -10.74 -3.77 0.68
C THR A 28 -10.51 -3.15 2.05
N GLU A 29 -10.25 -3.97 3.08
CA GLU A 29 -9.94 -3.48 4.43
C GLU A 29 -8.65 -2.65 4.48
N LEU A 30 -7.59 -3.05 3.76
CA LEU A 30 -6.33 -2.30 3.69
C LEU A 30 -6.53 -0.96 2.97
N ILE A 31 -7.21 -0.95 1.83
CA ILE A 31 -7.52 0.25 1.04
C ILE A 31 -8.29 1.24 1.91
N ASP A 32 -9.36 0.79 2.58
CA ASP A 32 -10.16 1.62 3.47
C ASP A 32 -9.36 2.22 4.62
N LEU A 33 -8.41 1.46 5.19
CA LEU A 33 -7.57 1.95 6.28
C LEU A 33 -6.55 2.98 5.79
N LEU A 34 -5.84 2.67 4.71
CA LEU A 34 -4.74 3.49 4.18
C LEU A 34 -5.25 4.75 3.48
N SER A 35 -6.48 4.73 2.97
CA SER A 35 -7.07 5.89 2.29
C SER A 35 -7.68 6.92 3.25
N LYS A 36 -7.86 6.60 4.55
CA LYS A 36 -8.55 7.48 5.51
C LYS A 36 -7.76 8.70 5.95
N ASN A 37 -6.44 8.56 6.07
CA ASN A 37 -5.60 9.63 6.57
C ASN A 37 -4.20 9.53 5.96
N GLU A 38 -3.89 10.48 5.10
CA GLU A 38 -2.61 10.54 4.40
C GLU A 38 -1.42 10.53 5.37
N ASP A 39 -1.39 11.39 6.40
CA ASP A 39 -0.22 11.50 7.28
C ASP A 39 0.07 10.21 8.05
N LEU A 40 -0.98 9.54 8.54
CA LEU A 40 -0.84 8.23 9.19
C LEU A 40 -0.33 7.17 8.23
N THR A 41 -0.85 7.15 7.00
CA THR A 41 -0.43 6.21 5.95
C THR A 41 1.02 6.42 5.54
N LEU A 42 1.42 7.67 5.26
CA LEU A 42 2.80 8.00 4.92
C LEU A 42 3.77 7.66 6.06
N GLY A 43 3.37 7.91 7.31
CA GLY A 43 4.15 7.54 8.49
C GLY A 43 4.32 6.03 8.58
N PHE A 44 3.24 5.28 8.44
CA PHE A 44 3.26 3.81 8.49
C PHE A 44 4.14 3.19 7.39
N LEU A 45 3.96 3.61 6.13
CA LEU A 45 4.71 3.04 5.00
C LEU A 45 6.22 3.28 5.09
N LYS A 46 6.67 4.37 5.73
CA LYS A 46 8.10 4.63 5.98
C LYS A 46 8.72 3.66 6.98
N GLU A 47 7.92 3.15 7.91
CA GLU A 47 8.32 2.19 8.94
C GLU A 47 8.20 0.73 8.48
N CYS A 48 7.51 0.46 7.37
CA CYS A 48 7.32 -0.89 6.86
C CYS A 48 8.64 -1.54 6.43
N SER A 49 8.74 -2.82 6.75
CA SER A 49 9.75 -3.72 6.20
C SER A 49 9.49 -4.00 4.72
N LYS A 50 10.52 -4.49 4.00
CA LYS A 50 10.37 -4.91 2.59
C LYS A 50 9.25 -5.94 2.41
N THR A 51 9.14 -6.90 3.34
CA THR A 51 8.09 -7.93 3.29
C THR A 51 6.70 -7.34 3.45
N GLU A 52 6.50 -6.43 4.41
CA GLU A 52 5.21 -5.73 4.56
C GLU A 52 4.87 -4.94 3.30
N LEU A 53 5.84 -4.23 2.71
CA LEU A 53 5.64 -3.46 1.48
C LEU A 53 5.31 -4.34 0.28
N SER A 54 5.87 -5.54 0.18
CA SER A 54 5.55 -6.50 -0.89
C SER A 54 4.09 -6.93 -0.90
N TYR A 55 3.46 -7.06 0.26
CA TYR A 55 2.03 -7.36 0.35
C TYR A 55 1.17 -6.10 0.17
N LEU A 56 1.66 -4.96 0.65
CA LEU A 56 0.92 -3.70 0.53
C LEU A 56 0.93 -3.14 -0.90
N SER A 57 1.93 -3.47 -1.73
CA SER A 57 1.97 -3.02 -3.11
C SER A 57 0.77 -3.48 -3.93
N GLU A 58 0.15 -4.60 -3.54
CA GLU A 58 -1.08 -5.13 -4.12
C GLU A 58 -2.25 -4.13 -4.10
N VAL A 59 -2.22 -3.12 -3.21
CA VAL A 59 -3.28 -2.11 -3.05
C VAL A 59 -2.80 -0.67 -3.27
N PHE A 60 -1.57 -0.46 -3.73
CA PHE A 60 -1.01 0.90 -3.84
C PHE A 60 -1.74 1.78 -4.84
N GLU A 61 -2.23 1.20 -5.94
CA GLU A 61 -2.95 1.92 -6.99
C GLU A 61 -4.31 2.42 -6.46
N ASP A 62 -5.09 1.56 -5.80
CA ASP A 62 -6.38 1.96 -5.20
C ASP A 62 -6.20 3.02 -4.11
N VAL A 63 -5.16 2.89 -3.28
CA VAL A 63 -4.84 3.90 -2.27
C VAL A 63 -4.43 5.22 -2.92
N ALA A 64 -3.66 5.19 -4.01
CA ALA A 64 -3.33 6.38 -4.77
C ALA A 64 -4.58 7.04 -5.36
N TYR A 65 -5.47 6.25 -5.96
CA TYR A 65 -6.73 6.70 -6.54
C TYR A 65 -7.60 7.42 -5.50
N ASN A 66 -7.68 6.89 -4.28
CA ASN A 66 -8.49 7.48 -3.21
C ASN A 66 -7.82 8.71 -2.57
N LEU A 67 -6.51 8.68 -2.35
CA LEU A 67 -5.79 9.77 -1.70
C LEU A 67 -5.56 10.97 -2.63
N GLN A 68 -5.42 10.75 -3.94
CA GLN A 68 -5.11 11.81 -4.92
C GLN A 68 -3.93 12.69 -4.47
N SER A 69 -2.87 12.04 -3.95
CA SER A 69 -1.80 12.74 -3.24
C SER A 69 -0.45 12.63 -3.95
N LYS A 70 0.15 13.80 -4.20
CA LYS A 70 1.55 13.91 -4.66
C LYS A 70 2.55 13.41 -3.63
N ARG A 71 2.29 13.64 -2.33
CA ARG A 71 3.19 13.18 -1.25
C ARG A 71 3.23 11.66 -1.16
N TYR A 72 2.10 11.02 -1.46
CA TYR A 72 2.01 9.56 -1.55
C TYR A 72 2.84 9.02 -2.71
N ILE A 73 2.69 9.59 -3.92
CA ILE A 73 3.49 9.21 -5.09
C ILE A 73 4.99 9.43 -4.83
N GLU A 74 5.38 10.59 -4.26
CA GLU A 74 6.76 10.86 -3.88
C GLU A 74 7.30 9.83 -2.88
N LEU A 75 6.48 9.37 -1.95
CA LEU A 75 6.86 8.31 -1.03
C LEU A 75 7.05 6.98 -1.77
N LEU A 76 6.18 6.62 -2.72
CA LEU A 76 6.35 5.41 -3.52
C LEU A 76 7.68 5.42 -4.29
N TYR A 77 8.08 6.56 -4.88
CA TYR A 77 9.41 6.71 -5.49
C TYR A 77 10.56 6.49 -4.50
N GLN A 78 10.41 6.98 -3.25
CA GLN A 78 11.41 6.74 -2.21
C GLN A 78 11.50 5.27 -1.81
N LEU A 79 10.35 4.59 -1.75
CA LEU A 79 10.27 3.15 -1.45
C LEU A 79 10.86 2.31 -2.58
N ASP A 80 10.58 2.64 -3.84
CA ASP A 80 11.16 1.99 -5.02
C ASP A 80 12.70 2.10 -5.03
N LYS A 81 13.22 3.30 -4.76
CA LYS A 81 14.67 3.52 -4.64
C LYS A 81 15.28 2.73 -3.47
N ARG A 82 14.54 2.56 -2.37
CA ARG A 82 15.01 1.83 -1.18
C ARG A 82 14.94 0.32 -1.37
N TYR A 83 13.96 -0.16 -2.11
CA TYR A 83 13.67 -1.58 -2.34
C TYR A 83 13.39 -1.83 -3.83
N PRO A 84 14.40 -1.69 -4.71
CA PRO A 84 14.21 -1.76 -6.16
C PRO A 84 13.66 -3.11 -6.65
N ASP A 85 13.91 -4.19 -5.89
CA ASP A 85 13.39 -5.52 -6.22
C ASP A 85 11.85 -5.65 -6.06
N LEU A 86 11.17 -4.65 -5.48
CA LEU A 86 9.71 -4.61 -5.44
C LEU A 86 9.10 -4.09 -6.75
N GLU A 87 9.92 -3.57 -7.66
CA GLU A 87 9.52 -3.10 -9.00
C GLU A 87 8.27 -2.18 -8.98
N LEU A 88 8.24 -1.19 -8.07
CA LEU A 88 7.05 -0.37 -7.83
C LEU A 88 6.76 0.64 -8.93
N LYS A 89 7.63 0.72 -9.94
CA LYS A 89 7.56 1.71 -11.02
C LYS A 89 6.24 1.67 -11.79
N SER A 90 5.67 0.49 -12.03
CA SER A 90 4.35 0.35 -12.69
C SER A 90 3.23 0.95 -11.83
N HIS A 91 3.21 0.62 -10.53
CA HIS A 91 2.24 1.17 -9.58
C HIS A 91 2.34 2.70 -9.49
N ILE A 92 3.57 3.24 -9.49
CA ILE A 92 3.82 4.68 -9.45
C ILE A 92 3.26 5.36 -10.71
N GLN A 93 3.49 4.78 -11.89
CA GLN A 93 2.99 5.34 -13.14
C GLN A 93 1.44 5.38 -13.16
N ILE A 94 0.79 4.30 -12.71
CA ILE A 94 -0.68 4.26 -12.62
C ILE A 94 -1.19 5.28 -11.60
N ALA A 95 -0.51 5.42 -10.46
CA ALA A 95 -0.83 6.43 -9.45
C ALA A 95 -0.70 7.87 -10.00
N GLU A 96 0.30 8.16 -10.82
CA GLU A 96 0.44 9.44 -11.52
C GLU A 96 -0.69 9.68 -12.51
N ASP A 97 -1.08 8.66 -13.28
CA ASP A 97 -2.19 8.75 -14.25
C ASP A 97 -3.53 9.07 -13.57
N TYR A 98 -3.76 8.58 -12.34
CA TYR A 98 -4.97 8.91 -11.57
C TYR A 98 -5.05 10.38 -11.13
N MET A 99 -3.94 11.12 -11.14
CA MET A 99 -3.89 12.54 -10.78
C MET A 99 -3.97 13.48 -12.00
N GLY A 100 -4.12 12.93 -13.21
CA GLY A 100 -4.14 13.63 -14.49
C GLY A 100 -5.32 14.59 -14.70
#